data_AF-A0A358CTM3-F1
#
_entry.id   AF-A0A358CTM3-F1
#
_cell.length_a   1.000
_cell.length_b   1.000
_cell.length_c   1.000
_cell.angle_alpha   90.00
_cell.angle_beta   90.00
_cell.angle_gamma   90.00
#
_symmetry.space_group_name_H-M   'P 1'
#
loop_
_entity.id
_entity.type
_entity.pdbx_description
1 polymer ?
#
loop_
_entity_poly.entity_id
_entity_poly.type
_entity_poly.pdbx_seq_one_letter_code
_entity_poly.pdbx_strand_id
1 'polypeptide(L)'
;VFEDIAQSECVLTESLHGAIFADALRTAWQPFRMGHRFNMFKWCDWLESIHIELPTFQKYPILCSEKLSLPRQAKHVIERVCGNTLRYDRLSQKPIRTNSVHELEEFAKQLERQAQTKPSYLSKDITLQNILNGLIECVESIRTQYGNELRSIA
;
A
#
# COMPACT_ATOMS: atom_id res chain seq x y z
N VAL A 1 -11.63 -11.39 3.11
CA VAL A 1 -10.71 -10.34 2.61
C VAL A 1 -10.53 -10.39 1.09
N PHE A 2 -9.96 -11.45 0.49
CA PHE A 2 -9.80 -11.47 -0.98
C PHE A 2 -11.14 -11.45 -1.72
N GLU A 3 -12.13 -12.20 -1.22
CA GLU A 3 -13.49 -12.16 -1.77
C GLU A 3 -14.13 -10.79 -1.61
N ASP A 4 -13.99 -10.16 -0.43
CA ASP A 4 -14.48 -8.78 -0.21
C ASP A 4 -13.84 -7.78 -1.18
N ILE A 5 -12.53 -7.91 -1.47
CA ILE A 5 -11.84 -7.10 -2.47
C ILE A 5 -12.44 -7.34 -3.85
N ALA A 6 -12.57 -8.60 -4.27
CA ALA A 6 -13.09 -8.96 -5.59
C ALA A 6 -14.55 -8.51 -5.81
N GLN A 7 -15.36 -8.45 -4.75
CA GLN A 7 -16.75 -8.01 -4.80
C GLN A 7 -16.94 -6.49 -4.60
N SER A 8 -15.88 -5.77 -4.22
CA SER A 8 -15.94 -4.32 -4.05
C SER A 8 -15.91 -3.60 -5.39
N GLU A 9 -16.59 -2.46 -5.49
CA GLU A 9 -16.48 -1.58 -6.67
C GLU A 9 -15.11 -0.89 -6.74
N CYS A 10 -14.55 -0.52 -5.59
CA CYS A 10 -13.24 0.09 -5.50
C CYS A 10 -12.57 -0.17 -4.14
N VAL A 11 -11.25 -0.37 -4.14
CA VAL A 11 -10.44 -0.46 -2.92
C VAL A 11 -9.65 0.83 -2.69
N LEU A 12 -9.91 1.51 -1.57
CA LEU A 12 -9.04 2.58 -1.08
C LEU A 12 -7.94 1.98 -0.22
N THR A 13 -6.67 2.26 -0.53
CA THR A 13 -5.56 1.62 0.19
C THR A 13 -4.33 2.51 0.35
N GLU A 14 -3.73 2.47 1.54
CA GLU A 14 -2.37 2.97 1.79
C GLU A 14 -1.30 1.93 1.46
N SER A 15 -1.67 0.65 1.57
CA SER A 15 -0.79 -0.48 1.38
C SER A 15 -0.60 -0.74 -0.11
N LEU A 16 0.67 -0.79 -0.54
CA LEU A 16 1.04 -1.21 -1.88
C LEU A 16 0.49 -2.61 -2.18
N HIS A 17 0.58 -3.54 -1.24
CA HIS A 17 0.02 -4.89 -1.41
C HIS A 17 -1.50 -4.86 -1.58
N GLY A 18 -2.20 -3.95 -0.91
CA GLY A 18 -3.64 -3.77 -1.11
C GLY A 18 -3.96 -3.39 -2.55
N ALA A 19 -3.16 -2.52 -3.16
CA ALA A 19 -3.34 -2.11 -4.55
C ALA A 19 -2.97 -3.24 -5.52
N ILE A 20 -1.87 -3.96 -5.27
CA ILE A 20 -1.48 -5.15 -6.05
C ILE A 20 -2.60 -6.19 -6.06
N PHE A 21 -3.16 -6.52 -4.88
CA PHE A 21 -4.23 -7.51 -4.80
C PHE A 21 -5.52 -7.03 -5.45
N ALA A 22 -5.90 -5.77 -5.28
CA ALA A 22 -7.06 -5.21 -5.96
C ALA A 22 -6.89 -5.29 -7.49
N ASP A 23 -5.74 -4.88 -8.01
CA ASP A 23 -5.43 -4.90 -9.44
C ASP A 23 -5.46 -6.32 -10.03
N ALA A 24 -4.86 -7.28 -9.33
CA ALA A 24 -4.84 -8.69 -9.72
C ALA A 24 -6.23 -9.35 -9.68
N LEU A 25 -7.07 -8.96 -8.72
CA LEU A 25 -8.46 -9.41 -8.60
C LEU A 25 -9.43 -8.64 -9.50
N ARG A 26 -8.92 -7.72 -10.33
CA ARG A 26 -9.68 -6.88 -11.26
C ARG A 26 -10.64 -5.90 -10.58
N THR A 27 -10.32 -5.50 -9.36
CA THR A 27 -11.02 -4.45 -8.63
C THR A 27 -10.29 -3.12 -8.78
N ALA A 28 -11.00 -2.08 -9.19
CA ALA A 28 -10.43 -0.74 -9.29
C ALA A 28 -9.91 -0.27 -7.92
N TRP A 29 -8.84 0.51 -7.87
CA TRP A 29 -8.25 0.93 -6.61
C TRP A 29 -7.85 2.41 -6.60
N GLN A 30 -7.79 2.98 -5.40
CA GLN A 30 -7.39 4.37 -5.18
C GLN A 30 -6.34 4.42 -4.07
N PRO A 31 -5.17 5.01 -4.32
CA PRO A 31 -4.15 5.08 -3.32
C PRO A 31 -4.32 6.30 -2.41
N PHE A 32 -3.84 6.17 -1.19
CA PHE A 32 -3.59 7.30 -0.30
C PHE A 32 -2.31 7.04 0.51
N ARG A 33 -1.84 8.05 1.25
CA ARG A 33 -0.62 7.91 2.07
C ARG A 33 -0.87 8.37 3.49
N MET A 34 -0.38 7.59 4.45
CA MET A 34 -0.35 7.94 5.86
C MET A 34 1.07 7.82 6.41
N GLY A 35 1.44 8.83 7.19
CA GLY A 35 2.69 8.80 7.93
C GLY A 35 3.97 8.56 7.12
N HIS A 36 5.00 8.08 7.82
CA HIS A 36 6.37 8.01 7.31
C HIS A 36 6.72 6.66 6.69
N ARG A 37 5.86 5.64 6.82
CA ARG A 37 6.12 4.28 6.33
C ARG A 37 5.74 4.10 4.86
N PHE A 38 5.01 5.07 4.31
CA PHE A 38 4.68 5.11 2.90
C PHE A 38 5.96 5.15 2.05
N ASN A 39 6.17 4.12 1.22
CA ASN A 39 7.38 3.98 0.41
C ASN A 39 7.11 4.34 -1.04
N MET A 40 7.39 5.60 -1.40
CA MET A 40 7.14 6.11 -2.75
C MET A 40 7.91 5.34 -3.83
N PHE A 41 9.15 4.93 -3.55
CA PHE A 41 9.97 4.18 -4.50
C PHE A 41 9.29 2.88 -4.94
N LYS A 42 8.79 2.09 -3.98
CA LYS A 42 8.10 0.83 -4.29
C LYS A 42 6.81 1.05 -5.07
N TRP A 43 6.09 2.14 -4.78
CA TRP A 43 4.90 2.50 -5.54
C TRP A 43 5.27 2.87 -6.98
N CYS A 44 6.26 3.73 -7.20
CA CYS A 44 6.69 4.10 -8.55
C CYS A 44 7.12 2.88 -9.38
N ASP A 45 7.97 2.03 -8.80
CA ASP A 45 8.48 0.81 -9.43
C ASP A 45 7.35 -0.14 -9.86
N TRP A 46 6.40 -0.38 -8.96
CA TRP A 46 5.24 -1.21 -9.28
C TRP A 46 4.32 -0.57 -10.34
N LEU A 47 4.01 0.72 -10.22
CA LEU A 47 3.15 1.42 -11.17
C LEU A 47 3.72 1.40 -12.59
N GLU A 48 5.04 1.57 -12.72
CA GLU A 48 5.75 1.44 -13.97
C GLU A 48 5.59 0.03 -14.58
N SER A 49 5.70 -1.01 -13.75
CA SER A 49 5.53 -2.41 -14.18
C SER A 49 4.14 -2.74 -14.74
N ILE A 50 3.10 -2.00 -14.32
CA ILE A 50 1.72 -2.18 -14.79
C ILE A 50 1.25 -1.07 -15.73
N HIS A 51 2.17 -0.20 -16.17
CA HIS A 51 1.91 0.91 -17.10
C HIS A 51 0.82 1.89 -16.62
N ILE A 52 0.82 2.21 -15.34
CA ILE A 52 -0.06 3.23 -14.75
C ILE A 52 0.77 4.47 -14.41
N GLU A 53 0.29 5.64 -14.82
CA GLU A 53 0.93 6.91 -14.47
C GLU A 53 0.85 7.19 -12.96
N LEU A 54 1.90 7.81 -12.42
CA LEU A 54 2.00 8.08 -10.99
C LEU A 54 0.82 8.93 -10.49
N PRO A 55 -0.04 8.39 -9.62
CA PRO A 55 -1.22 9.09 -9.15
C PRO A 55 -0.86 10.14 -8.09
N THR A 56 -1.77 11.09 -7.87
CA THR A 56 -1.63 12.03 -6.74
C THR A 56 -2.06 11.35 -5.45
N PHE A 57 -1.08 11.04 -4.59
CA PHE A 57 -1.35 10.44 -3.28
C PHE A 57 -1.89 11.47 -2.27
N GLN A 58 -3.18 11.36 -1.94
CA GLN A 58 -3.77 12.12 -0.85
C GLN A 58 -3.06 11.80 0.45
N LYS A 59 -2.60 12.83 1.16
CA LYS A 59 -2.01 12.64 2.48
C LYS A 59 -3.11 12.74 3.53
N TYR A 60 -3.14 11.76 4.42
CA TYR A 60 -4.01 11.73 5.59
C TYR A 60 -3.21 11.69 6.88
N PRO A 61 -3.80 12.14 8.01
CA PRO A 61 -3.14 12.08 9.31
C PRO A 61 -2.91 10.63 9.75
N ILE A 62 -1.87 10.42 10.55
CA ILE A 62 -1.67 9.12 11.21
C ILE A 62 -2.74 8.97 12.29
N LEU A 63 -3.47 7.86 12.23
CA LEU A 63 -4.47 7.52 13.22
C LEU A 63 -3.89 6.55 14.25
N CYS A 64 -4.30 6.73 15.50
CA CYS A 64 -3.99 5.87 16.63
C CYS A 64 -5.31 5.55 17.32
N SER A 65 -5.83 4.35 17.10
CA SER A 65 -7.04 3.85 17.77
C SER A 65 -6.75 3.30 19.18
N GLU A 66 -5.50 2.88 19.43
CA GLU A 66 -5.11 2.30 20.71
C GLU A 66 -4.86 3.37 21.78
N LYS A 67 -5.29 3.09 23.02
CA LYS A 67 -4.95 3.90 24.19
C LYS A 67 -3.46 3.77 24.50
N LEU A 68 -2.74 4.89 24.44
CA LEU A 68 -1.33 4.94 24.80
C LEU A 68 -1.18 5.11 26.31
N SER A 69 -0.32 4.31 26.94
CA SER A 69 0.05 4.51 28.35
C SER A 69 0.89 5.78 28.53
N LEU A 70 0.80 6.42 29.70
CA LEU A 70 1.52 7.67 29.98
C LEU A 70 3.03 7.60 29.70
N PRO A 71 3.76 6.52 30.07
CA PRO A 71 5.19 6.41 29.74
C PRO A 71 5.44 6.38 28.22
N ARG A 72 4.56 5.72 27.45
CA ARG A 72 4.67 5.67 25.99
C ARG A 72 4.39 7.04 25.36
N GLN A 73 3.39 7.76 25.88
CA GLN A 73 3.09 9.12 25.42
C GLN A 73 4.29 10.06 25.66
N ALA A 74 4.85 10.07 26.87
CA ALA A 74 6.02 10.89 27.19
C ALA A 74 7.23 10.55 26.30
N LYS A 75 7.50 9.26 26.09
CA LYS A 75 8.52 8.80 25.14
C LYS A 75 8.27 9.33 23.74
N HIS A 76 7.05 9.23 23.22
CA HIS A 76 6.71 9.72 21.88
C HIS A 76 6.85 11.24 21.76
N VAL A 77 6.56 12.01 22.82
CA VAL A 77 6.81 13.45 22.84
C VAL A 77 8.30 13.74 22.66
N ILE A 78 9.17 13.07 23.43
CA ILE A 78 10.63 13.22 23.32
C ILE A 78 11.09 12.83 21.90
N GLU A 79 10.64 11.67 21.40
CA GLU A 79 10.94 11.21 20.04
C GLU A 79 10.53 12.25 18.99
N ARG A 80 9.34 12.85 19.09
CA ARG A 80 8.90 13.88 18.14
C ARG A 80 9.73 15.14 18.18
N VAL A 81 10.11 15.61 19.38
CA VAL A 81 10.99 16.78 19.53
C VAL A 81 12.33 16.50 18.84
N CYS A 82 12.98 15.39 19.17
CA CYS A 82 14.22 14.97 18.52
C CYS A 82 14.05 14.81 17.01
N GLY A 83 12.94 14.19 16.57
CA GLY A 83 12.63 13.98 15.16
C GLY A 83 12.47 15.27 14.37
N ASN A 84 11.80 16.28 14.96
CA ASN A 84 11.67 17.60 14.34
C ASN A 84 13.03 18.30 14.25
N THR A 85 13.84 18.26 15.31
CA THR A 85 15.18 18.86 15.33
C THR A 85 16.13 18.20 14.32
N LEU A 86 16.09 16.87 14.22
CA LEU A 86 16.95 16.09 13.32
C LEU A 86 16.37 15.94 11.90
N ARG A 87 15.19 16.52 11.62
CA ARG A 87 14.43 16.32 10.36
C ARG A 87 14.24 14.84 10.00
N TYR A 88 14.01 14.01 11.02
CA TYR A 88 13.81 12.57 10.87
C TYR A 88 12.34 12.20 11.01
N ASP A 89 11.68 11.99 9.86
CA ASP A 89 10.23 11.80 9.73
C ASP A 89 9.66 10.66 10.56
N ARG A 90 10.43 9.58 10.76
CA ARG A 90 10.01 8.44 11.58
C ARG A 90 9.71 8.82 13.02
N LEU A 91 10.51 9.73 13.58
CA LEU A 91 10.35 10.16 14.96
C LEU A 91 9.39 11.34 15.08
N SER A 92 9.39 12.28 14.13
CA SER A 92 8.49 13.44 14.12
C SER A 92 7.00 13.07 13.99
N GLN A 93 6.71 11.84 13.53
CA GLN A 93 5.37 11.36 13.24
C GLN A 93 4.83 10.33 14.24
N LYS A 94 5.46 10.19 15.42
CA LYS A 94 4.96 9.29 16.47
C LYS A 94 3.59 9.72 17.02
N PRO A 95 2.64 8.80 17.27
CA PRO A 95 1.34 9.16 17.81
C PRO A 95 1.48 9.56 19.29
N ILE A 96 1.03 10.75 19.66
CA ILE A 96 1.08 11.19 21.07
C ILE A 96 -0.19 10.82 21.83
N ARG A 97 -1.32 10.84 21.11
CA ARG A 97 -2.65 10.59 21.67
C ARG A 97 -3.41 9.65 20.78
N THR A 98 -4.41 9.02 21.39
CA THR A 98 -5.45 8.30 20.69
C THR A 98 -6.37 9.30 19.99
N ASN A 99 -6.83 8.95 18.79
CA ASN A 99 -7.82 9.73 18.08
C ASN A 99 -9.20 9.58 18.73
N SER A 100 -9.99 10.66 18.71
CA SER A 100 -11.37 10.60 19.17
C SER A 100 -12.26 9.89 18.15
N VAL A 101 -13.43 9.40 18.58
CA VAL A 101 -14.42 8.80 17.67
C VAL A 101 -14.79 9.77 16.55
N HIS A 102 -14.99 11.05 16.88
CA HIS A 102 -15.29 12.09 15.90
C HIS A 102 -14.18 12.28 14.86
N GLU A 103 -12.90 12.22 15.26
CA GLU A 103 -11.79 12.31 14.30
C GLU A 103 -11.74 11.10 13.35
N LEU A 104 -12.10 9.91 13.85
CA LEU A 104 -12.19 8.71 13.02
C LEU A 104 -13.37 8.80 12.04
N GLU A 105 -14.52 9.34 12.47
CA GLU A 105 -15.68 9.60 11.61
C GLU A 105 -15.36 10.63 10.52
N GLU A 106 -14.68 11.72 10.86
CA GLU A 106 -14.25 12.72 9.88
C GLU A 106 -13.24 12.14 8.88
N PHE A 107 -12.35 11.27 9.33
CA PHE A 107 -11.47 10.54 8.42
C PHE A 107 -12.24 9.61 7.48
N ALA A 108 -13.23 8.87 7.98
CA ALA A 108 -14.07 8.01 7.16
C ALA A 108 -14.82 8.80 6.08
N LYS A 109 -15.41 9.96 6.44
CA LYS A 109 -16.03 10.89 5.47
C LYS A 109 -15.05 11.39 4.42
N GLN A 110 -13.79 11.65 4.79
CA GLN A 110 -12.77 12.06 3.84
C GLN A 110 -12.40 10.94 2.85
N LEU A 111 -12.39 9.67 3.30
CA LEU A 111 -12.19 8.52 2.43
C LEU A 111 -13.37 8.33 1.47
N GLU A 112 -14.59 8.44 1.97
CA GLU A 112 -15.81 8.37 1.15
C GLU A 112 -15.83 9.46 0.07
N ARG A 113 -15.48 10.70 0.45
CA ARG A 113 -15.34 11.80 -0.52
C ARG A 113 -14.26 11.52 -1.56
N GLN A 114 -13.12 10.96 -1.16
CA GLN A 114 -12.07 10.57 -2.11
C GLN A 114 -12.59 9.50 -3.09
N ALA A 115 -13.29 8.47 -2.60
CA ALA A 115 -13.85 7.41 -3.43
C ALA A 115 -14.73 7.97 -4.56
N GLN A 116 -15.52 8.99 -4.26
CA GLN A 116 -16.46 9.63 -5.20
C GLN A 116 -15.80 10.64 -6.15
N THR A 117 -14.72 11.32 -5.73
CA THR A 117 -14.20 12.50 -6.45
C THR A 117 -12.91 12.26 -7.22
N LYS A 118 -12.16 11.22 -6.87
CA LYS A 118 -10.86 10.94 -7.48
C LYS A 118 -10.94 9.81 -8.49
N PRO A 119 -10.06 9.82 -9.51
CA PRO A 119 -9.98 8.71 -10.43
C PRO A 119 -9.55 7.44 -9.68
N SER A 120 -10.17 6.32 -10.04
CA SER A 120 -9.70 4.99 -9.70
C SER A 120 -8.74 4.47 -10.78
N TYR A 121 -7.92 3.51 -10.40
CA TYR A 121 -6.88 2.92 -11.23
C TYR A 121 -7.12 1.43 -11.38
N LEU A 122 -6.83 0.90 -12.56
CA LEU A 122 -6.86 -0.51 -12.86
C LEU A 122 -5.95 -0.76 -14.06
N SER A 123 -5.05 -1.74 -13.97
CA SER A 123 -4.19 -2.13 -15.09
C SER A 123 -5.03 -2.65 -16.26
N LYS A 124 -4.54 -2.48 -17.48
CA LYS A 124 -5.20 -3.04 -18.66
C LYS A 124 -5.08 -4.56 -18.65
N ASP A 125 -6.11 -5.26 -19.11
CA ASP A 125 -6.09 -6.73 -19.18
C ASP A 125 -4.88 -7.26 -19.96
N ILE A 126 -4.50 -6.59 -21.05
CA ILE A 126 -3.31 -6.95 -21.84
C ILE A 126 -2.03 -6.88 -21.01
N THR A 127 -1.88 -5.88 -20.15
CA THR A 127 -0.72 -5.75 -19.27
C THR A 127 -0.66 -6.90 -18.28
N LEU A 128 -1.80 -7.23 -17.65
CA LEU A 128 -1.89 -8.34 -16.72
C LEU A 128 -1.57 -9.68 -17.40
N GLN A 129 -2.10 -9.92 -18.60
CA GLN A 129 -1.81 -11.12 -19.38
C GLN A 129 -0.33 -11.23 -19.74
N ASN A 130 0.30 -10.12 -20.15
CA ASN A 130 1.73 -10.10 -20.47
C ASN A 130 2.59 -10.44 -19.24
N ILE A 131 2.26 -9.87 -18.07
CA ILE A 131 2.95 -10.19 -16.81
C ILE A 131 2.77 -11.67 -16.47
N LEU A 132 1.55 -12.18 -16.55
CA LEU A 132 1.25 -13.57 -16.24
C LEU A 132 2.00 -14.54 -17.17
N ASN A 133 2.02 -14.26 -18.47
CA ASN A 133 2.74 -15.06 -19.45
C ASN A 133 4.25 -15.07 -19.15
N GLY A 134 4.85 -13.91 -18.86
CA GLY A 134 6.27 -13.83 -18.50
C GLY A 134 6.60 -14.59 -17.21
N LEU A 135 5.70 -14.58 -16.22
CA LEU A 135 5.87 -15.37 -14.99
C LEU A 135 5.77 -16.88 -15.26
N ILE A 136 4.81 -17.29 -16.10
CA ILE A 136 4.68 -18.70 -16.51
C ILE A 136 5.94 -19.14 -17.25
N GLU A 137 6.43 -18.36 -18.20
CA GLU A 137 7.67 -18.64 -18.93
C GLU A 137 8.88 -18.78 -17.99
N CYS A 138 8.99 -17.90 -16.99
CA CYS A 138 10.06 -17.97 -15.98
C CYS A 138 9.99 -19.27 -15.16
N VAL A 139 8.80 -19.64 -14.66
CA VAL A 139 8.59 -20.89 -13.91
C VAL A 139 8.91 -22.12 -14.78
N GLU A 140 8.48 -22.09 -16.04
CA GLU A 140 8.71 -23.15 -17.01
C GLU A 140 10.20 -23.31 -17.37
N SER A 141 10.92 -22.19 -17.50
CA SER A 141 12.37 -22.17 -17.69
C SER A 141 13.10 -22.82 -16.51
N ILE A 142 12.74 -22.43 -15.29
CA ILE A 142 13.30 -23.01 -14.05
C ILE A 142 13.02 -24.52 -14.01
N ARG A 143 11.77 -24.95 -14.27
CA ARG A 143 11.39 -26.37 -14.29
C ARG A 143 12.24 -27.17 -15.28
N THR A 144 12.46 -26.61 -16.47
CA THR A 144 13.25 -27.26 -17.53
C THR A 144 14.72 -27.39 -17.14
N GLN A 145 15.31 -26.34 -16.54
CA GLN A 145 16.68 -26.38 -16.06
C GLN A 145 16.88 -27.48 -15.01
N TYR A 146 16.02 -27.54 -13.99
CA TYR A 146 16.08 -28.58 -12.96
C TYR A 146 15.90 -29.99 -13.53
N GLY A 147 15.00 -30.16 -14.51
CA GLY A 147 14.79 -31.45 -15.19
C GLY A 147 16.02 -31.92 -15.96
N ASN A 148 16.75 -30.99 -16.61
CA ASN A 148 17.97 -31.31 -17.34
C ASN A 148 19.13 -31.63 -16.40
N GLU A 149 19.28 -30.91 -15.29
CA GLU A 149 20.29 -31.20 -14.26
C GLU A 149 20.09 -32.62 -13.69
N LEU A 150 18.86 -32.99 -13.31
CA LEU A 150 18.56 -34.35 -12.83
C LEU A 150 18.90 -35.45 -13.85
N ARG A 151 18.66 -35.21 -15.14
CA ARG A 151 19.01 -36.16 -16.21
C ARG A 151 20.51 -36.26 -16.47
N SER A 152 21.28 -35.23 -16.16
CA SER A 152 22.74 -35.23 -16.30
C SER A 152 23.47 -35.98 -15.16
N ILE A 153 22.79 -36.20 -14.04
CA ILE A 153 23.33 -36.88 -12.84
C ILE A 153 22.98 -38.39 -12.84
N ALA A 154 21.94 -38.79 -13.57
CA ALA A 154 21.52 -40.19 -13.75
C ALA A 154 22.25 -40.87 -14.91
#